data_AF-A0A930HWA8-F1
#
_entry.id   AF-A0A930HWA8-F1
#
_cell.length_a   1.000
_cell.length_b   1.000
_cell.length_c   1.000
_cell.angle_alpha   90.00
_cell.angle_beta   90.00
_cell.angle_gamma   90.00
#
_symmetry.space_group_name_H-M   'P 1'
#
loop_
_entity.id
_entity.type
_entity.pdbx_description
1 polymer ?
#
loop_
_entity_poly.entity_id
_entity_poly.type
_entity_poly.pdbx_seq_one_letter_code
_entity_poly.pdbx_strand_id
1 'polypeptide(L)'
;MQMLKDLKQEIAVDPALQEVKEILIASSGRDKKNTLITSAEKLDEALDRQPVGFRHACRLFFCALLCYYDRFGVLDARAVKRLFTWAMMLRVNMQHLGFASINKYAIGERDPQKDQYTNVIPVLSMIVSARKHTEISDISLKVDVEPRQSDEKWERLRKELRELNQCDATIID
;
A
#
# COMPACT_ATOMS: atom_id res chain seq x y z
N MET A 1 -2.83 -8.82 -18.98
CA MET A 1 -3.75 -8.93 -17.82
C MET A 1 -4.57 -7.66 -17.77
N GLN A 2 -5.78 -7.65 -18.34
CA GLN A 2 -6.59 -6.43 -18.56
C GLN A 2 -7.08 -5.81 -17.24
N MET A 3 -7.59 -6.62 -16.31
CA MET A 3 -8.12 -6.15 -15.02
C MET A 3 -7.10 -5.34 -14.18
N LEU A 4 -5.83 -5.76 -14.12
CA LEU A 4 -4.82 -4.98 -13.40
C LEU A 4 -4.55 -3.63 -14.08
N LYS A 5 -4.63 -3.59 -15.41
CA LYS A 5 -4.50 -2.33 -16.16
C LYS A 5 -5.66 -1.40 -15.83
N ASP A 6 -6.88 -1.92 -15.75
CA ASP A 6 -8.08 -1.15 -15.39
C ASP A 6 -7.98 -0.62 -13.96
N LEU A 7 -7.57 -1.44 -12.98
CA LEU A 7 -7.35 -0.99 -11.60
C LEU A 7 -6.28 0.10 -11.48
N LYS A 8 -5.20 0.00 -12.25
CA LYS A 8 -4.17 1.04 -12.32
C LYS A 8 -4.70 2.31 -12.99
N GLN A 9 -5.59 2.17 -13.97
CA GLN A 9 -6.26 3.30 -14.59
C GLN A 9 -7.15 4.02 -13.59
N GLU A 10 -7.94 3.30 -12.79
CA GLU A 10 -8.75 3.86 -11.71
C GLU A 10 -7.90 4.62 -10.70
N ILE A 11 -6.80 4.03 -10.20
CA ILE A 11 -5.87 4.75 -9.31
C ILE A 11 -5.29 6.00 -9.97
N ALA A 12 -5.08 6.00 -11.29
CA ALA A 12 -4.52 7.15 -12.00
C ALA A 12 -5.51 8.33 -12.07
N VAL A 13 -6.82 8.08 -12.14
CA VAL A 13 -7.82 9.11 -12.47
C VAL A 13 -8.83 9.40 -11.36
N ASP A 14 -9.10 8.46 -10.45
CA ASP A 14 -10.08 8.62 -9.38
C ASP A 14 -9.61 9.66 -8.35
N PRO A 15 -10.35 10.77 -8.16
CA PRO A 15 -10.02 11.78 -7.15
C PRO A 15 -9.98 11.23 -5.72
N ALA A 16 -10.78 10.20 -5.40
CA ALA A 16 -10.79 9.58 -4.07
C ALA A 16 -9.50 8.81 -3.76
N LEU A 17 -8.74 8.45 -4.80
CA LEU A 17 -7.46 7.73 -4.72
C LEU A 17 -6.25 8.62 -5.02
N GLN A 18 -6.46 9.94 -5.12
CA GLN A 18 -5.41 10.91 -5.44
C GLN A 18 -4.23 10.83 -4.46
N GLU A 19 -4.50 10.72 -3.15
CA GLU A 19 -3.46 10.60 -2.11
C GLU A 19 -2.62 9.33 -2.30
N VAL A 20 -3.25 8.20 -2.62
CA VAL A 20 -2.56 6.92 -2.90
C VAL A 20 -1.65 7.07 -4.11
N LYS A 21 -2.15 7.68 -5.19
CA LYS A 21 -1.38 7.97 -6.41
C LYS A 21 -0.18 8.87 -6.10
N GLU A 22 -0.37 9.93 -5.34
CA GLU A 22 0.69 10.88 -4.98
C GLU A 22 1.82 10.21 -4.20
N ILE A 23 1.49 9.35 -3.23
CA ILE A 23 2.49 8.60 -2.46
C ILE A 23 3.23 7.59 -3.36
N LEU A 24 2.53 6.91 -4.27
CA LEU A 24 3.14 5.96 -5.22
C LEU A 24 4.20 6.61 -6.12
N ILE A 25 4.02 7.90 -6.47
CA ILE A 25 4.92 8.63 -7.38
C ILE A 25 6.01 9.42 -6.63
N ALA A 26 5.72 9.91 -5.42
CA ALA A 26 6.61 10.77 -4.65
C ALA A 26 7.92 10.07 -4.22
N SER A 27 7.88 8.76 -4.02
CA SER A 27 9.02 7.94 -3.59
C SER A 27 10.14 7.80 -4.64
N SER A 28 9.94 8.30 -5.88
CA SER A 28 10.91 8.19 -6.98
C SER A 28 12.15 9.06 -6.81
N GLY A 29 12.26 9.86 -5.74
CA GLY A 29 13.46 10.66 -5.39
C GLY A 29 13.87 11.71 -6.42
N ARG A 30 13.12 11.85 -7.52
CA ARG A 30 13.27 12.90 -8.51
C ARG A 30 12.10 13.84 -8.39
N ASP A 31 12.43 15.03 -7.93
CA ASP A 31 11.61 16.22 -7.91
C ASP A 31 10.99 16.45 -9.30
N LYS A 32 9.76 15.97 -9.50
CA LYS A 32 8.95 16.33 -10.67
C LYS A 32 7.52 16.53 -10.23
N LYS A 33 7.34 17.70 -9.61
CA LYS A 33 6.12 18.44 -9.32
C LYS A 33 5.16 18.65 -10.51
N ASN A 34 5.32 17.93 -11.63
CA ASN A 34 4.54 18.18 -12.85
C ASN A 34 4.36 16.97 -13.80
N THR A 35 4.59 15.73 -13.35
CA THR A 35 4.26 14.57 -14.22
C THR A 35 2.78 14.24 -14.07
N LEU A 36 1.97 14.70 -15.02
CA LEU A 36 0.55 14.38 -15.09
C LEU A 36 0.38 12.88 -15.41
N ILE A 37 0.18 12.07 -14.37
CA ILE A 37 -0.18 10.65 -14.49
C ILE A 37 -1.70 10.56 -14.60
N THR A 38 -2.17 10.29 -15.82
CA THR A 38 -3.58 10.13 -16.18
C THR A 38 -3.87 8.77 -16.82
N SER A 39 -2.88 7.88 -16.88
CA SER A 39 -3.05 6.54 -17.43
C SER A 39 -2.30 5.46 -16.67
N ALA A 40 -2.76 4.23 -16.80
CA ALA A 40 -2.11 3.05 -16.24
C ALA A 40 -0.66 2.88 -16.71
N GLU A 41 -0.35 3.18 -17.97
CA GLU A 41 1.00 3.07 -18.54
C GLU A 41 1.96 4.07 -17.89
N LYS A 42 1.52 5.33 -17.72
CA LYS A 42 2.34 6.35 -17.04
C LYS A 42 2.57 6.00 -15.57
N LEU A 43 1.57 5.41 -14.92
CA LEU A 43 1.71 4.91 -13.56
C LEU A 43 2.75 3.79 -13.51
N ASP A 44 2.71 2.82 -14.43
CA ASP A 44 3.69 1.75 -14.52
C ASP A 44 5.11 2.25 -14.75
N GLU A 45 5.30 3.19 -15.66
CA GLU A 45 6.61 3.82 -15.86
C GLU A 45 7.13 4.54 -14.60
N ALA A 46 6.25 5.16 -13.81
CA ALA A 46 6.62 5.79 -12.55
C ALA A 46 7.03 4.73 -11.51
N LEU A 47 6.29 3.62 -11.43
CA LEU A 47 6.59 2.51 -10.52
C LEU A 47 7.91 1.81 -10.88
N ASP A 48 8.24 1.66 -12.16
CA ASP A 48 9.47 1.00 -12.59
C ASP A 48 10.74 1.78 -12.22
N ARG A 49 10.62 3.12 -12.09
CA ARG A 49 11.69 4.01 -11.66
C ARG A 49 11.97 3.96 -10.14
N GLN A 50 11.11 3.27 -9.38
CA GLN A 50 11.23 3.18 -7.93
C GLN A 50 12.36 2.23 -7.49
N PRO A 51 12.94 2.44 -6.29
CA PRO A 51 13.88 1.49 -5.69
C PRO A 51 13.26 0.10 -5.56
N VAL A 52 14.07 -0.94 -5.71
CA VAL A 52 13.62 -2.36 -5.73
C VAL A 52 12.72 -2.71 -4.55
N GLY A 53 13.11 -2.34 -3.32
CA GLY A 53 12.29 -2.56 -2.13
C GLY A 53 10.95 -1.83 -2.15
N PHE A 54 10.88 -0.63 -2.73
CA PHE A 54 9.60 0.09 -2.86
C PHE A 54 8.71 -0.60 -3.89
N ARG A 55 9.26 -1.01 -5.05
CA ARG A 55 8.51 -1.79 -6.06
C ARG A 55 7.94 -3.08 -5.51
N HIS A 56 8.66 -3.74 -4.61
CA HIS A 56 8.19 -4.93 -3.94
C HIS A 56 6.93 -4.67 -3.11
N ALA A 57 6.89 -3.58 -2.34
CA ALA A 57 5.70 -3.15 -1.62
C ALA A 57 4.56 -2.75 -2.58
N CYS A 58 4.86 -2.04 -3.68
CA CYS A 58 3.85 -1.74 -4.71
C CYS A 58 3.23 -3.01 -5.29
N ARG A 59 4.05 -4.01 -5.62
CA ARG A 59 3.57 -5.29 -6.15
C ARG A 59 2.68 -6.00 -5.14
N LEU A 60 3.06 -6.01 -3.87
CA LEU A 60 2.23 -6.57 -2.79
C LEU A 60 0.87 -5.86 -2.71
N PHE A 61 0.87 -4.52 -2.78
CA PHE A 61 -0.35 -3.72 -2.82
C PHE A 61 -1.24 -4.10 -4.01
N PHE A 62 -0.71 -4.10 -5.23
CA PHE A 62 -1.49 -4.45 -6.42
C PHE A 62 -1.96 -5.90 -6.43
N CYS A 63 -1.20 -6.83 -5.86
CA CYS A 63 -1.66 -8.20 -5.65
C CYS A 63 -2.87 -8.25 -4.71
N ALA A 64 -2.81 -7.58 -3.56
CA ALA A 64 -3.92 -7.53 -2.61
C ALA A 64 -5.14 -6.80 -3.19
N LEU A 65 -4.93 -5.71 -3.92
CA LEU A 65 -5.98 -4.97 -4.59
C LEU A 65 -6.68 -5.81 -5.67
N LEU A 66 -5.91 -6.56 -6.46
CA LEU A 66 -6.45 -7.47 -7.46
C LEU A 66 -7.29 -8.57 -6.79
N CYS A 67 -6.78 -9.19 -5.72
CA CYS A 67 -7.54 -10.20 -4.95
C CYS A 67 -8.82 -9.62 -4.35
N TYR A 68 -8.78 -8.39 -3.85
CA TYR A 68 -9.94 -7.69 -3.29
C TYR A 68 -10.99 -7.44 -4.36
N TYR A 69 -10.58 -6.86 -5.49
CA TYR A 69 -11.51 -6.52 -6.57
C TYR A 69 -12.08 -7.76 -7.25
N ASP A 70 -11.25 -8.79 -7.50
CA ASP A 70 -11.70 -10.09 -8.04
C ASP A 70 -12.81 -10.70 -7.18
N ARG A 71 -12.71 -10.56 -5.86
CA ARG A 71 -13.71 -11.13 -4.95
C ARG A 71 -14.99 -10.31 -4.83
N PHE A 72 -14.89 -8.99 -4.71
CA PHE A 72 -16.03 -8.15 -4.35
C PHE A 72 -16.63 -7.38 -5.55
N GLY A 73 -15.87 -7.22 -6.64
CA GLY A 73 -16.29 -6.46 -7.83
C GLY A 73 -16.49 -4.96 -7.58
N VAL A 74 -16.07 -4.45 -6.42
CA VAL A 74 -16.25 -3.06 -5.99
C VAL A 74 -14.90 -2.48 -5.62
N LEU A 75 -14.68 -1.21 -5.95
CA LEU A 75 -13.49 -0.46 -5.61
C LEU A 75 -13.80 0.60 -4.54
N ASP A 76 -13.90 0.17 -3.28
CA ASP A 76 -14.09 1.08 -2.14
C ASP A 76 -12.77 1.79 -1.82
N ALA A 77 -12.75 3.12 -1.95
CA ALA A 77 -11.56 3.93 -1.70
C ALA A 77 -10.97 3.68 -0.30
N ARG A 78 -11.80 3.47 0.73
CA ARG A 78 -11.32 3.19 2.10
C ARG A 78 -10.58 1.86 2.15
N ALA A 79 -11.12 0.81 1.53
CA ALA A 79 -10.44 -0.47 1.41
C ALA A 79 -9.11 -0.32 0.66
N VAL A 80 -9.09 0.41 -0.45
CA VAL A 80 -7.86 0.65 -1.24
C VAL A 80 -6.79 1.33 -0.37
N LYS A 81 -7.15 2.38 0.39
CA LYS A 81 -6.23 3.08 1.31
C LYS A 81 -5.69 2.16 2.41
N ARG A 82 -6.52 1.26 2.96
CA ARG A 82 -6.07 0.26 3.95
C ARG A 82 -5.11 -0.76 3.35
N LEU A 83 -5.43 -1.32 2.18
CA LEU A 83 -4.56 -2.26 1.48
C LEU A 83 -3.22 -1.62 1.11
N PHE A 84 -3.26 -0.37 0.65
CA PHE A 84 -2.07 0.42 0.35
C PHE A 84 -1.20 0.64 1.58
N THR A 85 -1.80 1.09 2.68
CA THR A 85 -1.10 1.31 3.94
C THR A 85 -0.48 0.03 4.46
N TRP A 86 -1.24 -1.08 4.48
CA TRP A 86 -0.74 -2.37 4.91
C TRP A 86 0.51 -2.79 4.11
N ALA A 87 0.47 -2.69 2.78
CA ALA A 87 1.61 -3.05 1.95
C ALA A 87 2.81 -2.10 2.14
N MET A 88 2.58 -0.79 2.27
CA MET A 88 3.64 0.20 2.41
C MET A 88 4.29 0.22 3.79
N MET A 89 3.56 -0.18 4.84
CA MET A 89 4.15 -0.32 6.18
C MET A 89 5.29 -1.34 6.21
N LEU A 90 5.23 -2.40 5.38
CA LEU A 90 6.36 -3.32 5.22
C LEU A 90 7.61 -2.60 4.70
N ARG A 91 7.47 -1.62 3.80
CA ARG A 91 8.59 -0.80 3.33
C ARG A 91 9.10 0.14 4.42
N VAL A 92 8.21 0.74 5.21
CA VAL A 92 8.58 1.61 6.33
C VAL A 92 9.39 0.83 7.37
N ASN A 93 9.00 -0.42 7.67
CA ASN A 93 9.65 -1.20 8.74
C ASN A 93 10.96 -1.89 8.33
N MET A 94 11.21 -2.10 7.04
CA MET A 94 12.32 -2.94 6.57
C MET A 94 13.31 -2.13 5.74
N GLN A 95 14.55 -1.93 6.21
CA GLN A 95 15.59 -1.25 5.42
C GLN A 95 15.87 -1.96 4.09
N HIS A 96 16.08 -3.28 4.17
CA HIS A 96 16.22 -4.19 3.05
C HIS A 96 14.96 -5.05 2.94
N LEU A 97 14.21 -4.88 1.84
CA LEU A 97 13.01 -5.66 1.58
C LEU A 97 13.28 -6.67 0.45
N GLY A 98 13.34 -7.95 0.81
CA GLY A 98 13.48 -9.07 -0.12
C GLY A 98 12.21 -9.93 -0.20
N PHE A 99 12.18 -10.86 -1.15
CA PHE A 99 11.00 -11.71 -1.41
C PHE A 99 10.56 -12.55 -0.20
N ALA A 100 11.49 -13.08 0.59
CA ALA A 100 11.14 -13.89 1.76
C ALA A 100 10.31 -13.10 2.78
N SER A 101 10.69 -11.84 3.03
CA SER A 101 9.95 -10.97 3.96
C SER A 101 8.56 -10.61 3.42
N ILE A 102 8.42 -10.38 2.10
CA ILE A 102 7.12 -10.12 1.47
C ILE A 102 6.20 -11.33 1.64
N ASN A 103 6.70 -12.52 1.33
CA ASN A 103 5.90 -13.74 1.37
C ASN A 103 5.41 -14.04 2.79
N LYS A 104 6.30 -13.95 3.79
CA LYS A 104 5.94 -14.11 5.20
C LYS A 104 4.91 -13.08 5.64
N TYR A 105 5.14 -11.80 5.32
CA TYR A 105 4.22 -10.73 5.66
C TYR A 105 2.83 -10.92 5.03
N ALA A 106 2.78 -11.34 3.76
CA ALA A 106 1.53 -11.57 3.02
C ALA A 106 0.64 -12.66 3.65
N ILE A 107 1.26 -13.66 4.29
CA ILE A 107 0.56 -14.75 5.00
C ILE A 107 0.47 -14.50 6.51
N GLY A 108 0.86 -13.33 7.01
CA GLY A 108 0.84 -13.02 8.44
C GLY A 108 1.82 -13.86 9.27
N GLU A 109 2.91 -14.34 8.69
CA GLU A 109 4.00 -14.99 9.42
C GLU A 109 5.03 -13.95 9.84
N ARG A 110 5.62 -14.12 11.02
CA ARG A 110 6.73 -13.30 11.53
C ARG A 110 7.62 -14.10 12.47
N ASP A 111 8.93 -13.98 12.31
CA ASP A 111 9.92 -14.37 13.33
C ASP A 111 10.24 -13.15 14.21
N PRO A 112 9.78 -13.07 15.48
CA PRO A 112 9.98 -11.87 16.31
C PRO A 112 11.44 -11.50 16.55
N GLN A 113 12.37 -12.46 16.40
CA GLN A 113 13.80 -12.24 16.58
C GLN A 113 14.49 -11.67 15.33
N LYS A 114 13.93 -11.93 14.14
CA LYS A 114 14.54 -11.54 12.85
C LYS A 114 13.76 -10.47 12.10
N ASP A 115 12.44 -10.48 12.25
CA ASP A 115 11.52 -9.65 11.49
C ASP A 115 11.04 -8.46 12.33
N GLN A 116 11.13 -7.26 11.73
CA GLN A 116 10.92 -5.99 12.41
C GLN A 116 9.57 -5.32 12.08
N TYR A 117 8.77 -5.92 11.18
CA TYR A 117 7.49 -5.36 10.75
C TYR A 117 6.37 -5.56 11.78
N THR A 118 5.41 -4.62 11.82
CA THR A 118 4.37 -4.53 12.87
C THR A 118 3.03 -5.16 12.46
N ASN A 119 2.57 -4.88 11.24
CA ASN A 119 1.23 -5.26 10.75
C ASN A 119 1.18 -6.70 10.23
N VAL A 120 1.46 -7.65 11.11
CA VAL A 120 1.43 -9.10 10.84
C VAL A 120 -0.01 -9.58 10.67
N ILE A 121 -0.60 -9.25 9.52
CA ILE A 121 -1.99 -9.49 9.20
C ILE A 121 -2.03 -10.27 7.88
N PRO A 122 -2.65 -11.47 7.83
CA PRO A 122 -2.76 -12.27 6.61
C PRO A 122 -3.84 -11.70 5.68
N VAL A 123 -3.64 -10.48 5.18
CA VAL A 123 -4.65 -9.71 4.44
C VAL A 123 -5.19 -10.47 3.24
N LEU A 124 -4.36 -11.21 2.51
CA LEU A 124 -4.84 -12.04 1.40
C LEU A 124 -5.82 -13.12 1.86
N SER A 125 -5.53 -13.80 2.97
CA SER A 125 -6.46 -14.79 3.55
C SER A 125 -7.74 -14.12 4.05
N MET A 126 -7.64 -12.94 4.68
CA MET A 126 -8.80 -12.16 5.12
C MET A 126 -9.68 -11.75 3.94
N ILE A 127 -9.06 -11.27 2.86
CA ILE A 127 -9.74 -10.96 1.61
C ILE A 127 -10.46 -12.17 1.07
N VAL A 128 -9.94 -13.40 1.21
CA VAL A 128 -10.58 -14.64 0.71
C VAL A 128 -11.67 -15.18 1.65
N SER A 129 -11.65 -14.82 2.94
CA SER A 129 -12.63 -15.31 3.93
C SER A 129 -13.74 -14.31 4.28
N ALA A 130 -13.51 -13.00 4.18
CA ALA A 130 -14.46 -11.93 4.50
C ALA A 130 -15.84 -12.08 3.80
N ARG A 131 -16.94 -11.72 4.45
CA ARG A 131 -18.28 -11.81 3.83
C ARG A 131 -18.64 -10.53 3.10
N LYS A 132 -18.11 -9.39 3.55
CA LYS A 132 -18.36 -8.06 3.00
C LYS A 132 -17.03 -7.35 2.73
N HIS A 133 -17.03 -6.49 1.72
CA HIS A 133 -15.85 -5.70 1.36
C HIS A 133 -15.42 -4.74 2.48
N THR A 134 -16.37 -4.26 3.30
CA THR A 134 -16.12 -3.34 4.42
C THR A 134 -15.26 -3.94 5.52
N GLU A 135 -15.25 -5.27 5.67
CA GLU A 135 -14.37 -5.95 6.63
C GLU A 135 -12.88 -5.68 6.32
N ILE A 136 -12.54 -5.39 5.06
CA ILE A 136 -11.19 -4.99 4.65
C ILE A 136 -10.94 -3.51 4.94
N SER A 137 -11.97 -2.66 4.78
CA SER A 137 -11.93 -1.23 5.10
C SER A 137 -11.74 -0.97 6.61
N ASP A 138 -12.17 -1.92 7.44
CA ASP A 138 -12.12 -1.84 8.91
C ASP A 138 -10.86 -2.49 9.53
N ILE A 139 -9.90 -2.95 8.71
CA ILE A 139 -8.64 -3.51 9.21
C ILE A 139 -7.89 -2.46 10.04
N SER A 140 -7.56 -2.81 11.29
CA SER A 140 -6.75 -1.97 12.18
C SER A 140 -5.27 -2.09 11.85
N LEU A 141 -4.65 -0.99 11.43
CA LEU A 141 -3.23 -0.91 11.06
C LEU A 141 -2.46 -0.03 12.04
N LYS A 142 -1.30 -0.53 12.48
CA LYS A 142 -0.31 0.22 13.25
C LYS A 142 0.59 1.00 12.30
N VAL A 143 0.36 2.30 12.19
CA VAL A 143 1.18 3.23 11.37
C VAL A 143 2.23 3.94 12.24
N ASP A 144 1.91 4.22 13.49
CA ASP A 144 2.83 4.76 14.47
C ASP A 144 3.73 3.64 15.01
N VAL A 145 4.97 3.61 14.51
CA VAL A 145 6.03 2.71 14.97
C VAL A 145 7.13 3.60 15.52
N GLU A 146 7.67 3.26 16.69
CA GLU A 146 8.78 4.02 17.27
C GLU A 146 9.94 4.06 16.26
N PRO A 147 10.48 5.26 15.96
CA PRO A 147 11.61 5.37 15.05
C PRO A 147 12.80 4.62 15.66
N ARG A 148 13.16 3.49 15.06
CA ARG A 148 14.46 2.87 15.32
C ARG A 148 15.50 3.83 14.73
N GLN A 149 16.59 4.06 15.46
CA GLN A 149 17.57 5.16 15.31
C GLN A 149 18.21 5.36 13.90
N SER A 150 17.82 4.59 12.88
CA SER A 150 18.41 4.58 11.53
C SER A 150 17.45 4.84 10.36
N ASP A 151 16.16 5.16 10.59
CA ASP A 151 15.13 5.15 9.51
C ASP A 151 14.57 6.51 9.08
N GLU A 152 15.40 7.55 9.04
CA GLU A 152 15.03 8.85 8.46
C GLU A 152 14.56 8.74 6.99
N LYS A 153 15.07 7.73 6.26
CA LYS A 153 14.79 7.51 4.84
C LYS A 153 13.31 7.31 4.51
N TRP A 154 12.52 6.69 5.39
CA TRP A 154 11.10 6.40 5.16
C TRP A 154 10.16 7.17 6.07
N GLU A 155 10.69 8.11 6.85
CA GLU A 155 9.89 8.93 7.75
C GLU A 155 8.88 9.79 6.98
N ARG A 156 9.25 10.28 5.79
CA ARG A 156 8.30 10.96 4.88
C ARG A 156 7.13 10.05 4.50
N LEU A 157 7.41 8.84 4.01
CA LEU A 157 6.39 7.86 3.65
C LEU A 157 5.50 7.54 4.85
N ARG A 158 6.08 7.37 6.04
CA ARG A 158 5.32 7.10 7.26
C ARG A 158 4.36 8.24 7.59
N LYS A 159 4.78 9.50 7.49
CA LYS A 159 3.93 10.67 7.71
C LYS A 159 2.77 10.73 6.71
N GLU A 160 3.07 10.56 5.42
CA GLU A 160 2.05 10.52 4.36
C GLU A 160 1.03 9.38 4.59
N LEU A 161 1.49 8.19 5.01
CA LEU A 161 0.59 7.10 5.39
C LEU A 161 -0.23 7.43 6.64
N ARG A 162 0.33 8.15 7.61
CA ARG A 162 -0.41 8.54 8.81
C ARG A 162 -1.56 9.48 8.46
N GLU A 163 -1.29 10.49 7.65
CA GLU A 163 -2.28 11.44 7.15
C GLU A 163 -3.39 10.71 6.37
N LEU A 164 -3.00 9.80 5.46
CA LEU A 164 -3.93 8.97 4.70
C LEU A 164 -4.94 8.21 5.58
N ASN A 165 -4.49 7.71 6.74
CA ASN A 165 -5.33 6.91 7.65
C ASN A 165 -6.11 7.77 8.67
N GLN A 166 -5.74 9.03 8.86
CA GLN A 166 -6.45 9.98 9.72
C GLN A 166 -7.65 10.61 9.00
N CYS A 167 -7.52 10.93 7.71
CA CYS A 167 -8.61 11.46 6.88
C CYS A 167 -9.85 10.51 6.84
N ASP A 168 -9.62 9.20 6.98
CA ASP A 168 -10.68 8.20 6.99
C ASP A 168 -11.36 8.02 8.38
N ALA A 169 -10.79 8.59 9.45
CA ALA A 169 -11.35 8.54 10.81
C ALA A 169 -12.35 9.67 11.08
N THR A 170 -12.30 10.76 10.32
CA THR A 170 -13.12 11.98 10.49
C THR A 170 -14.49 11.93 9.80
N ILE A 171 -14.91 10.79 9.23
CA ILE A 171 -16.21 10.64 8.52
C ILE A 171 -17.24 9.89 9.39
N ILE A 172 -16.96 9.67 10.68
CA ILE A 172 -17.95 9.16 11.63
C ILE A 172 -18.38 10.33 12.52
N ASP A 173 -19.33 11.13 12.03
CA ASP A 173 -20.27 11.96 12.80
C ASP A 173 -21.50 12.26 11.95
#